data_AF-A0A8D0EHF5-F1
#
_entry.id   AF-A0A8D0EHF5-F1
#
_cell.length_a   1.000
_cell.length_b   1.000
_cell.length_c   1.000
_cell.angle_alpha   90.00
_cell.angle_beta   90.00
_cell.angle_gamma   90.00
#
_symmetry.space_group_name_H-M   'P 1'
#
loop_
_entity.id
_entity.type
_entity.pdbx_description
1 polymer ?
#
loop_
_entity_poly.entity_id
_entity_poly.type
_entity_poly.pdbx_seq_one_letter_code
_entity_poly.pdbx_strand_id
1 'polypeptide(L)'
;MAAPSAPRPPRPRKEPQPLVIPRSAAEEQRLRLERLMRNPEKTVPIPEKLNEWAPRPPPEFVRDVMGSSAGAGSGEFHVYRHLRRREYQRQDFMDAMAEKQRLDEEFQKKLERNKMIAEEQTAKPDMKQLKCKNGCCLMGMFQSVNTEKATEASGIVKISSFFYLLH
;
A
#
# COMPACT_ATOMS: atom_id res chain seq x y z
N MET A 1 -13.16 -2.14 54.08
CA MET A 1 -12.89 -0.69 54.00
C MET A 1 -11.75 -0.48 53.03
N ALA A 2 -11.95 0.29 51.94
CA ALA A 2 -10.91 0.54 50.94
C ALA A 2 -10.07 1.77 51.34
N ALA A 3 -8.75 1.65 51.27
CA ALA A 3 -7.81 2.71 51.64
C ALA A 3 -7.93 3.93 50.70
N PRO A 4 -7.72 5.17 51.19
CA PRO A 4 -7.72 6.36 50.35
C PRO A 4 -6.49 6.33 49.42
N SER A 5 -6.73 6.44 48.11
CA SER A 5 -5.67 6.48 47.10
C SER A 5 -4.95 7.84 47.13
N ALA A 6 -3.62 7.82 47.06
CA ALA A 6 -2.77 9.01 47.07
C ALA A 6 -3.10 9.98 45.91
N PRO A 7 -2.96 11.31 46.11
CA PRO A 7 -3.19 12.29 45.07
C PRO A 7 -2.19 12.11 43.93
N ARG A 8 -2.69 12.01 42.69
CA ARG A 8 -1.86 11.85 41.49
C ARG A 8 -0.95 13.07 41.33
N PRO A 9 0.33 12.88 40.94
CA PRO A 9 1.24 13.99 40.73
C PRO A 9 0.68 14.98 39.68
N PRO A 10 0.95 16.29 39.83
CA PRO A 10 0.49 17.29 38.88
C PRO A 10 1.08 17.00 37.51
N ARG A 11 0.21 16.89 36.50
CA ARG A 11 0.63 16.71 35.10
C ARG A 11 1.49 17.92 34.68
N PRO A 12 2.61 17.70 33.98
CA PRO A 12 3.44 18.81 33.48
C PRO A 12 2.56 19.74 32.63
N ARG A 13 2.55 21.03 32.98
CA ARG A 13 1.75 22.04 32.28
C ARG A 13 2.33 22.23 30.88
N LYS A 14 1.52 21.99 29.86
CA LYS A 14 1.90 22.24 28.48
C LYS A 14 1.94 23.75 28.27
N GLU A 15 3.10 24.28 27.90
CA GLU A 15 3.25 25.71 27.58
C GLU A 15 2.20 26.14 26.53
N PRO A 16 1.52 27.28 26.73
CA PRO A 16 0.52 27.76 25.80
C PRO A 16 1.17 28.08 24.46
N GLN A 17 0.79 27.33 23.43
CA GLN A 17 1.31 27.50 22.08
C GLN A 17 0.52 28.62 21.38
N PRO A 18 1.19 29.55 20.66
CA PRO A 18 0.48 30.50 19.81
C PRO A 18 -0.24 29.74 18.70
N LEU A 19 -1.55 29.99 18.56
CA LEU A 19 -2.37 29.42 17.48
C LEU A 19 -2.01 30.14 16.18
N VAL A 20 -0.99 29.65 15.47
CA VAL A 20 -0.64 30.11 14.13
C VAL A 20 -1.53 29.36 13.14
N ILE A 21 -2.43 30.09 12.47
CA ILE A 21 -3.26 29.55 11.39
C ILE A 21 -2.38 29.50 10.14
N PRO A 22 -2.07 28.32 9.58
CA PRO A 22 -1.24 28.21 8.38
C PRO A 22 -1.97 28.81 7.18
N ARG A 23 -1.26 29.61 6.37
CA ARG A 23 -1.77 30.20 5.13
C ARG A 23 -1.42 29.37 3.89
N SER A 24 -0.46 28.46 4.01
CA SER A 24 0.05 27.59 2.95
C SER A 24 0.33 26.17 3.45
N ALA A 25 0.25 25.16 2.57
CA ALA A 25 0.59 23.77 2.89
C ALA A 25 2.02 23.61 3.43
N ALA A 26 2.95 24.45 2.95
CA ALA A 26 4.33 24.46 3.44
C ALA A 26 4.42 24.94 4.90
N GLU A 27 3.58 25.91 5.30
CA GLU A 27 3.54 26.39 6.68
C GLU A 27 2.94 25.35 7.63
N GLU A 28 1.94 24.59 7.19
CA GLU A 28 1.38 23.47 7.98
C GLU A 28 2.43 22.39 8.25
N GLN A 29 3.19 22.00 7.22
CA GLN A 29 4.29 21.05 7.35
C GLN A 29 5.38 21.56 8.29
N ARG A 30 5.76 22.85 8.16
CA ARG A 30 6.73 23.49 9.05
C ARG A 30 6.27 23.47 10.50
N LEU A 31 5.03 23.85 10.80
CA LEU A 31 4.48 23.81 12.16
C LEU A 31 4.42 22.38 12.72
N ARG A 32 4.08 21.39 11.90
CA ARG A 32 4.10 19.98 12.28
C ARG A 32 5.50 19.48 12.58
N LEU A 33 6.50 19.93 11.80
CA LEU A 33 7.91 19.61 11.99
C LEU A 33 8.46 20.26 13.27
N GLU A 34 8.22 21.55 13.49
CA GLU A 34 8.62 22.28 14.72
C GLU A 34 8.04 21.60 15.97
N ARG A 35 6.78 21.16 15.91
CA ARG A 35 6.14 20.39 16.99
C ARG A 35 6.82 19.06 17.27
N LEU A 36 7.35 18.40 16.23
CA LEU A 36 8.03 17.11 16.34
C LEU A 36 9.45 17.27 16.89
N MET A 37 10.19 18.27 16.40
CA MET A 37 11.55 18.58 16.83
C MET A 37 11.62 19.09 18.28
N ARG A 38 10.51 19.56 18.85
CA ARG A 38 10.42 19.96 20.26
C ARG A 38 10.69 18.80 21.23
N ASN A 39 10.46 17.55 20.82
CA ASN A 39 10.74 16.36 21.62
C ASN A 39 11.34 15.26 20.73
N PRO A 40 12.65 15.29 20.44
CA PRO A 40 13.28 14.38 19.50
C PRO A 40 13.38 12.93 20.01
N GLU A 41 13.35 12.72 21.34
CA GLU A 41 13.42 11.38 21.94
C GLU A 41 12.12 10.57 21.84
N LYS A 42 10.97 11.23 21.56
CA LYS A 42 9.67 10.56 21.51
C LYS A 42 9.48 9.93 20.14
N THR A 43 9.31 8.60 20.09
CA THR A 43 8.96 7.89 18.86
C THR A 43 7.66 8.40 18.25
N VAL A 44 7.68 8.60 16.93
CA VAL A 44 6.51 9.07 16.19
C VAL A 44 5.56 7.90 15.97
N PRO A 45 4.29 7.98 16.42
CA PRO A 45 3.31 6.97 16.09
C PRO A 45 2.97 7.10 14.59
N ILE A 46 3.56 6.22 13.77
CA ILE A 46 3.13 6.03 12.39
C ILE A 46 1.80 5.28 12.47
N PRO A 47 0.70 5.81 11.92
CA PRO A 47 -0.55 5.08 11.88
C PRO A 47 -0.34 3.76 11.14
N GLU A 48 -0.56 2.65 11.83
CA GLU A 48 -0.68 1.35 11.20
C GLU A 48 -1.92 1.33 10.30
N LYS A 49 -2.01 0.32 9.42
CA LYS A 49 -3.17 0.17 8.52
C LYS A 49 -4.46 0.26 9.33
N LEU A 50 -5.36 1.15 8.91
CA LEU A 50 -6.67 1.30 9.53
C LEU A 50 -7.37 -0.07 9.52
N ASN A 51 -7.69 -0.58 10.71
CA ASN A 51 -8.47 -1.80 10.81
C ASN A 51 -9.88 -1.51 10.28
N GLU A 52 -10.33 -2.29 9.32
CA GLU A 52 -11.70 -2.20 8.82
C GLU A 52 -12.66 -2.55 9.97
N TRP A 53 -13.76 -1.80 10.08
CA TRP A 53 -14.74 -2.10 11.13
C TRP A 53 -15.28 -3.51 10.91
N ALA A 54 -15.16 -4.36 11.92
CA ALA A 54 -15.68 -5.73 11.89
C ALA A 54 -16.78 -5.90 12.94
N PRO A 55 -17.86 -6.65 12.63
CA PRO A 55 -18.88 -6.96 13.61
C PRO A 55 -18.25 -7.72 14.78
N ARG A 56 -18.63 -7.34 16.00
CA ARG A 56 -18.11 -7.99 17.21
C ARG A 56 -18.58 -9.44 17.24
N PRO A 57 -17.70 -10.40 17.60
CA PRO A 57 -18.13 -11.78 17.72
C PRO A 57 -19.24 -11.90 18.79
N PRO A 58 -20.24 -12.76 18.57
CA PRO A 58 -21.29 -12.97 19.56
C PRO A 58 -20.67 -13.51 20.87
N PRO A 59 -21.15 -13.05 22.04
CA PRO A 59 -20.73 -13.62 23.32
C PRO A 59 -21.05 -15.11 23.36
N GLU A 60 -20.13 -15.90 23.89
CA GLU A 60 -20.24 -17.36 23.86
C GLU A 60 -21.23 -17.90 24.91
N PHE A 61 -21.28 -17.32 26.11
CA PHE A 61 -22.34 -17.57 27.08
C PHE A 61 -23.13 -16.30 27.41
N VAL A 62 -24.46 -16.38 27.27
CA VAL A 62 -25.39 -15.41 27.84
C VAL A 62 -25.82 -15.93 29.20
N ARG A 63 -25.48 -15.20 30.27
CA ARG A 63 -25.74 -15.62 31.66
C ARG A 63 -27.14 -15.25 32.14
N ASP A 64 -27.75 -14.24 31.52
CA ASP A 64 -28.98 -13.62 32.00
C ASP A 64 -30.23 -14.15 31.28
N VAL A 65 -30.19 -15.40 30.80
CA VAL A 65 -31.31 -16.02 30.09
C VAL A 65 -32.40 -16.39 31.09
N MET A 66 -33.54 -15.70 31.01
CA MET A 66 -34.74 -16.04 31.77
C MET A 66 -35.41 -17.29 31.18
N GLY A 67 -36.08 -18.11 32.01
CA GLY A 67 -36.66 -19.39 31.57
C GLY A 67 -37.67 -19.24 30.42
N SER A 68 -37.76 -20.27 29.56
CA SER A 68 -38.54 -20.23 28.31
C SER A 68 -40.05 -20.00 28.49
N SER A 69 -40.60 -20.24 29.68
CA SER A 69 -42.01 -20.01 30.02
C SER A 69 -42.25 -18.70 30.78
N ALA A 70 -41.21 -17.91 31.07
CA ALA A 70 -41.35 -16.63 31.74
C ALA A 70 -41.96 -15.58 30.79
N GLY A 71 -42.82 -14.70 31.33
CA GLY A 71 -43.44 -13.62 30.57
C GLY A 71 -42.44 -12.54 30.11
N ALA A 72 -42.86 -11.68 29.17
CA ALA A 72 -42.03 -10.59 28.68
C ALA A 72 -41.71 -9.57 29.79
N GLY A 73 -40.45 -9.47 30.18
CA GLY A 73 -39.97 -8.47 31.15
C GLY A 73 -39.88 -7.07 30.54
N SER A 74 -39.82 -6.03 31.39
CA SER A 74 -39.72 -4.63 30.95
C SER A 74 -38.43 -4.30 30.17
N GLY A 75 -37.36 -5.10 30.36
CA GLY A 75 -36.09 -4.95 29.66
C GLY A 75 -36.01 -5.66 28.30
N GLU A 76 -36.94 -6.57 28.00
CA GLU A 76 -36.86 -7.44 26.82
C GLU A 76 -36.90 -6.66 25.50
N PHE A 77 -37.68 -5.56 25.47
CA PHE A 77 -37.73 -4.66 24.32
C PHE A 77 -36.36 -4.05 23.97
N HIS A 78 -35.57 -3.68 24.99
CA HIS A 78 -34.25 -3.11 24.75
C HIS A 78 -33.23 -4.17 24.35
N VAL A 79 -33.35 -5.40 24.87
CA VAL A 79 -32.55 -6.54 24.43
C VAL A 79 -32.77 -6.78 22.94
N TYR A 80 -34.03 -6.88 22.48
CA TYR A 80 -34.35 -7.02 21.06
C TYR A 80 -33.84 -5.84 20.22
N ARG A 81 -34.01 -4.59 20.69
CA ARG A 81 -33.50 -3.40 19.99
C ARG A 81 -31.99 -3.46 19.76
N HIS A 82 -31.21 -3.88 20.76
CA HIS A 82 -29.76 -4.01 20.63
C HIS A 82 -29.36 -5.20 19.76
N LEU A 83 -30.04 -6.34 19.89
CA LEU A 83 -29.81 -7.53 19.07
C LEU A 83 -30.09 -7.24 17.59
N ARG A 84 -31.23 -6.64 17.27
CA ARG A 84 -31.62 -6.29 15.90
C ARG A 84 -30.63 -5.34 15.24
N ARG A 85 -30.18 -4.31 15.96
CA ARG A 85 -29.15 -3.38 15.46
C ARG A 85 -27.83 -4.09 15.20
N ARG A 86 -27.39 -4.96 16.12
CA ARG A 86 -26.17 -5.76 15.95
C ARG A 86 -26.26 -6.67 14.72
N GLU A 87 -27.43 -7.29 14.53
CA GLU A 87 -27.64 -8.22 13.42
C GLU A 87 -27.69 -7.50 12.07
N TYR A 88 -28.36 -6.35 11.97
CA TYR A 88 -28.35 -5.53 10.75
C TYR A 88 -26.95 -5.06 10.40
N GLN A 89 -26.18 -4.57 11.38
CA GLN A 89 -24.79 -4.19 11.16
C GLN A 89 -23.92 -5.37 10.69
N ARG A 90 -24.19 -6.58 11.19
CA ARG A 90 -23.51 -7.80 10.75
C ARG A 90 -23.90 -8.14 9.30
N GLN A 91 -25.18 -8.09 8.97
CA GLN A 91 -25.69 -8.40 7.63
C GLN A 91 -25.16 -7.39 6.60
N ASP A 92 -25.29 -6.10 6.87
CA ASP A 92 -24.79 -5.02 6.01
C ASP A 92 -23.28 -5.15 5.75
N PHE A 93 -22.50 -5.56 6.76
CA PHE A 93 -21.07 -5.81 6.61
C PHE A 93 -20.78 -7.01 5.70
N MET A 94 -21.51 -8.12 5.87
CA MET A 94 -21.33 -9.30 5.03
C MET A 94 -21.67 -8.99 3.57
N ASP A 95 -22.76 -8.25 3.34
CA ASP A 95 -23.20 -7.87 2.00
C ASP A 95 -22.21 -6.89 1.35
N ALA A 96 -21.74 -5.88 2.09
CA ALA A 96 -20.73 -4.93 1.60
C ALA A 96 -19.38 -5.60 1.30
N MET A 97 -18.93 -6.54 2.13
CA MET A 97 -17.69 -7.29 1.90
C MET A 97 -17.80 -8.21 0.69
N ALA A 98 -18.93 -8.89 0.51
CA ALA A 98 -19.18 -9.73 -0.66
C ALA A 98 -19.16 -8.89 -1.95
N GLU A 99 -19.83 -7.74 -1.95
CA GLU A 99 -19.85 -6.86 -3.12
C GLU A 99 -18.46 -6.30 -3.45
N LYS A 100 -17.71 -5.83 -2.43
CA LYS A 100 -16.31 -5.38 -2.60
C LYS A 100 -15.45 -6.47 -3.23
N GLN A 101 -15.51 -7.70 -2.71
CA GLN A 101 -14.75 -8.83 -3.25
C GLN A 101 -15.10 -9.12 -4.71
N ARG A 102 -16.39 -9.11 -5.06
CA ARG A 102 -16.83 -9.33 -6.44
C ARG A 102 -16.28 -8.26 -7.39
N LEU A 103 -16.38 -6.99 -7.01
CA LEU A 103 -15.88 -5.88 -7.81
C LEU A 103 -14.35 -5.93 -7.96
N ASP A 104 -13.62 -6.26 -6.89
CA ASP A 104 -12.17 -6.40 -6.90
C ASP A 104 -11.73 -7.55 -7.83
N GLU A 105 -12.41 -8.70 -7.79
CA GLU A 105 -12.15 -9.82 -8.70
C GLU A 105 -12.42 -9.45 -10.16
N GLU A 106 -13.54 -8.78 -10.44
CA GLU A 106 -13.88 -8.34 -11.80
C GLU A 106 -12.86 -7.34 -12.34
N PHE A 107 -12.42 -6.41 -11.48
CA PHE A 107 -11.38 -5.44 -11.80
C PHE A 107 -10.05 -6.11 -12.10
N GLN A 108 -9.63 -7.06 -11.27
CA GLN A 108 -8.39 -7.80 -11.47
C GLN A 108 -8.42 -8.63 -12.75
N LYS A 109 -9.52 -9.35 -13.01
CA LYS A 109 -9.74 -10.09 -14.27
C LYS A 109 -9.67 -9.16 -15.48
N LYS A 110 -10.19 -7.92 -15.37
CA LYS A 110 -10.12 -6.92 -16.44
C LYS A 110 -8.69 -6.42 -16.67
N LEU A 111 -7.93 -6.16 -15.60
CA LEU A 111 -6.53 -5.78 -15.70
C LEU A 111 -5.69 -6.86 -16.36
N GLU A 112 -5.86 -8.12 -15.97
CA GLU A 112 -5.14 -9.26 -16.56
C GLU A 112 -5.48 -9.41 -18.04
N ARG A 113 -6.77 -9.35 -18.40
CA ARG A 113 -7.19 -9.36 -19.82
C ARG A 113 -6.55 -8.24 -20.62
N ASN A 114 -6.53 -7.02 -20.08
CA ASN A 114 -5.93 -5.87 -20.76
C ASN A 114 -4.40 -6.03 -20.93
N LYS A 115 -3.70 -6.59 -19.93
CA LYS A 115 -2.27 -6.90 -20.01
C LYS A 115 -1.98 -7.94 -21.09
N MET A 116 -2.73 -9.04 -21.10
CA MET A 116 -2.61 -10.09 -22.12
C MET A 116 -2.82 -9.53 -23.53
N ILE A 117 -3.86 -8.72 -23.74
CA ILE A 117 -4.11 -8.07 -25.03
C ILE A 117 -2.95 -7.15 -25.41
N ALA A 118 -2.45 -6.33 -24.48
CA ALA A 118 -1.32 -5.45 -24.74
C ALA A 118 -0.05 -6.24 -25.10
N GLU A 119 0.23 -7.35 -24.42
CA GLU A 119 1.34 -8.24 -24.70
C GLU A 119 1.19 -8.94 -26.07
N GLU A 120 0.00 -9.44 -26.41
CA GLU A 120 -0.26 -10.03 -27.74
C GLU A 120 -0.06 -9.03 -28.88
N GLN A 121 -0.50 -7.78 -28.67
CA GLN A 121 -0.28 -6.71 -29.64
C GLN A 121 1.19 -6.32 -29.74
N THR A 122 1.94 -6.38 -28.63
CA THR A 122 3.36 -6.00 -28.56
C THR A 122 4.29 -7.15 -29.00
N ALA A 123 3.89 -8.41 -28.88
CA ALA A 123 4.70 -9.58 -29.24
C ALA A 123 5.03 -9.64 -30.74
N LYS A 124 4.07 -9.29 -31.61
CA LYS A 124 4.29 -9.26 -33.06
C LYS A 124 5.32 -8.21 -33.50
N PRO A 125 5.23 -6.93 -33.10
CA PRO A 125 6.26 -5.94 -33.40
C PRO A 125 7.59 -6.24 -32.69
N ASP A 126 7.58 -6.73 -31.45
CA ASP A 126 8.81 -7.09 -30.73
C ASP A 126 9.56 -8.22 -31.44
N MET A 127 8.86 -9.26 -31.89
CA MET A 127 9.45 -10.34 -32.68
C MET A 127 10.03 -9.84 -34.00
N LYS A 128 9.41 -8.84 -34.64
CA LYS A 128 9.96 -8.19 -35.84
C LYS A 128 11.21 -7.37 -35.51
N GLN A 129 11.17 -6.57 -34.45
CA GLN A 129 12.32 -5.78 -34.01
C GLN A 129 13.50 -6.66 -33.61
N LEU A 130 13.26 -7.75 -32.89
CA LEU A 130 14.30 -8.71 -32.51
C LEU A 130 14.93 -9.37 -33.74
N LYS A 131 14.12 -9.76 -34.74
CA LYS A 131 14.64 -10.28 -36.02
C LYS A 131 15.45 -9.23 -36.78
N CYS A 132 14.97 -7.99 -36.87
CA CYS A 132 15.71 -6.90 -37.49
C CYS A 132 17.02 -6.60 -36.75
N LYS A 133 17.01 -6.61 -35.42
CA LYS A 133 18.20 -6.39 -34.59
C LYS A 133 19.22 -7.52 -34.76
N ASN A 134 18.77 -8.78 -34.73
CA ASN A 134 19.66 -9.93 -34.96
C ASN A 134 20.22 -9.94 -36.38
N GLY A 135 19.41 -9.61 -37.39
CA GLY A 135 19.86 -9.50 -38.79
C GLY A 135 20.82 -8.33 -39.03
N CYS A 136 20.56 -7.18 -38.42
CA CYS A 136 21.45 -6.01 -38.49
C CYS A 136 22.75 -6.24 -37.69
N CYS A 137 22.67 -6.88 -36.51
CA CYS A 137 23.86 -7.36 -35.79
C CYS A 137 24.65 -8.36 -36.64
N LEU A 138 24.00 -9.31 -37.30
CA LEU A 138 24.66 -10.27 -38.19
C LEU A 138 25.39 -9.57 -39.33
N MET A 139 24.77 -8.55 -39.94
CA MET A 139 25.42 -7.75 -40.98
C MET A 139 26.56 -6.87 -40.43
N GLY A 140 26.40 -6.28 -39.24
CA GLY A 140 27.47 -5.53 -38.57
C GLY A 140 28.65 -6.42 -38.17
N MET A 141 28.38 -7.63 -37.67
CA MET A 141 29.39 -8.64 -37.35
C MET A 141 30.03 -9.22 -38.62
N PHE A 142 29.26 -9.42 -39.69
CA PHE A 142 29.82 -9.85 -40.98
C PHE A 142 30.70 -8.77 -41.59
N GLN A 143 30.31 -7.50 -41.50
CA GLN A 143 31.16 -6.38 -41.92
C GLN A 143 32.42 -6.28 -41.06
N SER A 144 32.35 -6.44 -39.74
CA SER A 144 33.55 -6.42 -38.88
C SER A 144 34.50 -7.57 -39.21
N VAL A 145 34.01 -8.79 -39.39
CA VAL A 145 34.83 -9.95 -39.76
C VAL A 145 35.46 -9.78 -41.15
N ASN A 146 34.74 -9.21 -42.13
CA ASN A 146 35.32 -8.93 -43.44
C ASN A 146 36.34 -7.79 -43.40
N THR A 147 36.14 -6.77 -42.56
CA THR A 147 37.17 -5.72 -42.36
C THR A 147 38.42 -6.27 -41.69
N GLU A 148 38.29 -7.21 -40.74
CA GLU A 148 39.42 -7.87 -40.10
C GLU A 148 40.19 -8.77 -41.09
N LYS A 149 39.48 -9.58 -41.88
CA LYS A 149 40.06 -10.43 -42.94
C LYS A 149 40.74 -9.60 -44.04
N ALA A 150 40.18 -8.45 -44.41
CA ALA A 150 40.80 -7.54 -45.38
C ALA A 150 42.06 -6.86 -44.81
N THR A 151 42.11 -6.57 -43.51
CA THR A 151 43.34 -6.07 -42.84
C THR A 151 44.41 -7.16 -42.69
N GLU A 152 44.02 -8.44 -42.54
CA GLU A 152 44.95 -9.57 -42.52
C GLU A 152 45.50 -9.91 -43.91
N ALA A 153 44.68 -9.82 -44.96
CA ALA A 153 45.08 -10.11 -46.35
C ALA A 153 45.93 -8.99 -46.99
N SER A 154 45.83 -7.75 -46.49
CA SER A 154 46.64 -6.62 -46.97
C SER A 154 47.99 -6.47 -46.26
N GLY A 155 48.33 -7.35 -45.31
CA GLY A 155 49.64 -7.35 -44.65
C GLY A 155 49.98 -6.06 -43.87
N ILE A 156 48.97 -5.25 -43.54
CA ILE A 156 49.18 -4.01 -42.76
C ILE A 156 49.11 -4.38 -41.27
N VAL A 157 50.29 -4.46 -40.65
CA VAL A 157 50.48 -4.65 -39.21
C VAL A 157 49.65 -3.59 -38.46
N LYS A 158 48.66 -4.04 -37.66
CA LYS A 158 47.92 -3.18 -36.73
C LYS A 158 48.91 -2.60 -35.72
N ILE A 159 49.37 -1.36 -35.96
CA ILE A 159 49.97 -0.55 -34.92
C ILE A 159 48.83 -0.19 -33.97
N SER A 160 48.80 -0.89 -32.84
CA SER A 160 48.00 -0.58 -31.67
C SER A 160 48.10 0.92 -31.36
N SER A 161 47.04 1.68 -31.64
CA SER A 161 46.88 3.03 -31.13
C SER A 161 46.49 2.95 -29.66
N PHE A 162 47.48 2.72 -28.81
CA PHE A 162 47.38 2.84 -27.35
C PHE A 162 47.65 4.27 -26.89
N PHE A 163 47.40 5.28 -27.73
CA PHE A 163 47.82 6.65 -27.44
C PHE A 163 46.67 7.62 -27.66
N TYR A 164 45.75 7.71 -26.71
CA TYR A 164 45.04 8.96 -26.36
C TYR A 164 44.34 8.77 -25.00
N LEU A 165 45.09 8.99 -23.93
CA LEU A 165 44.56 9.34 -22.61
C LEU A 165 45.52 10.36 -21.96
N LEU A 166 45.49 11.60 -22.41
CA LEU A 166 45.97 12.76 -21.65
C LEU A 166 45.44 14.05 -22.29
N HIS A 167 44.30 14.54 -21.79
CA HIS A 167 44.02 15.95 -21.49
C HIS A 167 42.68 16.08 -20.77
#